data_AF-A0A1Q8CSI1-F1
#
_entry.id   AF-A0A1Q8CSI1-F1
#
_cell.length_a   1.000
_cell.length_b   1.000
_cell.length_c   1.000
_cell.angle_alpha   90.00
_cell.angle_beta   90.00
_cell.angle_gamma   90.00
#
_symmetry.space_group_name_H-M   'P 1'
#
loop_
_entity.id
_entity.type
_entity.pdbx_description
1 polymer ?
#
loop_
_entity_poly.entity_id
_entity_poly.type
_entity_poly.pdbx_seq_one_letter_code
_entity_poly.pdbx_strand_id
1 'polypeptide(L)' 'MWSTTAWVLRTWLKVTLILAALVGLAALVWSPGTHPFTLAVIAAILLDLLAVRGLLREWAFDARGHWWWFW' A
#
# COMPACT_ATOMS: atom_id res chain seq x y z
N MET A 1 9.95 18.04 -2.08
CA MET A 1 8.59 17.45 -2.15
C MET A 1 8.38 16.43 -3.27
N TRP A 2 8.79 16.70 -4.53
CA TRP A 2 8.60 15.74 -5.64
C TRP A 2 9.32 14.39 -5.43
N SER A 3 10.56 14.42 -4.92
CA SER A 3 11.34 13.21 -4.61
C SER A 3 10.62 12.28 -3.61
N THR A 4 10.15 12.83 -2.49
CA THR A 4 9.42 12.09 -1.46
C THR A 4 8.09 11.56 -1.98
N THR A 5 7.37 12.35 -2.78
CA THR A 5 6.10 11.93 -3.39
C THR A 5 6.32 10.77 -4.37
N ALA A 6 7.36 10.85 -5.20
CA ALA A 6 7.73 9.79 -6.13
C ALA A 6 8.18 8.51 -5.39
N TRP A 7 8.90 8.66 -4.28
CA TRP A 7 9.29 7.54 -3.43
C TRP A 7 8.07 6.87 -2.78
N VAL A 8 7.17 7.66 -2.19
CA VAL A 8 5.91 7.17 -1.60
C VAL A 8 5.08 6.40 -2.61
N LEU A 9 4.87 6.96 -3.81
CA LEU A 9 4.13 6.30 -4.89
C LEU A 9 4.80 5.00 -5.32
N ARG A 10 6.13 5.00 -5.49
CA ARG A 10 6.88 3.80 -5.88
C ARG A 10 6.79 2.71 -4.82
N THR A 11 6.88 3.07 -3.54
CA THR A 11 6.79 2.12 -2.42
C THR A 11 5.39 1.55 -2.31
N TRP A 12 4.35 2.38 -2.38
CA TRP A 12 2.96 1.94 -2.41
C TRP A 12 2.73 0.96 -3.56
N LEU A 13 3.09 1.33 -4.79
CA LEU A 13 2.90 0.48 -5.97
C LEU A 13 3.58 -0.90 -5.82
N LYS A 14 4.80 -0.96 -5.27
CA LYS A 14 5.48 -2.23 -5.00
C LYS A 14 4.70 -3.11 -4.03
N VAL A 15 4.22 -2.53 -2.93
CA VAL A 15 3.42 -3.26 -1.93
C VAL A 15 2.13 -3.79 -2.55
N THR A 16 1.39 -2.94 -3.27
CA THR A 16 0.14 -3.32 -3.92
C THR A 16 0.36 -4.42 -4.96
N LEU A 17 1.43 -4.37 -5.76
CA LEU A 17 1.77 -5.43 -6.72
C LEU A 17 2.10 -6.75 -6.03
N ILE A 18 2.83 -6.73 -4.91
CA ILE A 18 3.11 -7.94 -4.13
C ILE A 18 1.81 -8.53 -3.57
N LEU A 19 0.93 -7.69 -3.00
CA LEU A 19 -0.36 -8.14 -2.49
C LEU A 19 -1.24 -8.72 -3.60
N ALA A 20 -1.28 -8.06 -4.77
CA ALA A 20 -2.01 -8.55 -5.93
C ALA A 20 -1.47 -9.90 -6.43
N ALA A 21 -0.14 -10.08 -6.46
CA ALA A 21 0.47 -11.35 -6.81
C ALA A 21 0.11 -12.46 -5.80
N LEU A 22 0.13 -12.17 -4.50
CA LEU A 22 -0.28 -13.12 -3.46
C LEU A 22 -1.76 -13.52 -3.59
N VAL A 23 -2.65 -12.55 -3.85
CA VAL A 23 -4.07 -12.81 -4.09
C VAL A 23 -4.26 -13.63 -5.38
N GLY A 24 -3.50 -13.33 -6.43
CA GLY A 24 -3.52 -14.10 -7.67
C GLY A 24 -3.06 -15.56 -7.45
N LEU A 25 -1.99 -15.79 -6.69
CA LEU A 25 -1.53 -17.13 -6.32
C LEU A 25 -2.58 -17.85 -5.45
N ALA A 26 -3.21 -17.14 -4.52
CA ALA A 26 -4.31 -17.67 -3.71
C ALA A 26 -5.50 -18.10 -4.58
N ALA A 27 -5.81 -17.36 -5.66
CA ALA A 27 -6.86 -17.72 -6.61
C ALA A 27 -6.54 -18.99 -7.43
N LEU A 28 -5.26 -19.33 -7.61
CA LEU A 28 -4.86 -20.56 -8.30
C LEU A 28 -5.02 -21.80 -7.41
N VAL A 29 -4.93 -21.63 -6.09
CA VAL A 29 -5.06 -22.71 -5.10
C VAL A 29 -6.49 -22.86 -4.60
N TRP A 30 -7.20 -21.74 -4.43
CA TRP A 30 -8.56 -21.70 -3.92
C TRP A 30 -9.54 -21.18 -4.97
N SER A 31 -10.66 -21.88 -5.15
CA SER A 31 -11.71 -21.39 -6.05
C SER A 31 -12.25 -20.03 -5.58
N PRO A 32 -12.46 -19.07 -6.51
CA PRO A 32 -13.11 -17.81 -6.20
C PRO A 32 -14.48 -18.04 -5.52
N GLY A 33 -14.74 -17.34 -4.42
CA GLY A 33 -15.97 -17.49 -3.64
C GLY A 33 -15.88 -18.49 -2.48
N THR A 34 -14.74 -19.16 -2.29
CA THR A 34 -14.49 -19.93 -1.06
C THR A 34 -14.14 -19.00 0.11
N HIS A 35 -14.52 -19.39 1.33
CA HIS A 35 -14.17 -18.66 2.56
C HIS A 35 -12.67 -18.30 2.68
N PRO A 36 -11.70 -19.22 2.44
CA PRO A 36 -10.27 -18.88 2.53
C PRO A 36 -9.83 -17.83 1.51
N PHE A 37 -10.33 -17.89 0.26
CA PHE A 37 -10.01 -16.89 -0.76
C PHE A 37 -10.54 -15.50 -0.36
N THR A 38 -11.78 -15.45 0.13
CA THR A 38 -12.40 -14.18 0.58
C THR A 38 -11.62 -13.55 1.72
N LEU A 39 -11.16 -14.35 2.69
CA LEU A 39 -10.32 -13.88 3.79
C LEU A 39 -8.96 -13.36 3.30
N ALA A 40 -8.33 -14.02 2.32
CA ALA A 40 -7.08 -13.56 1.74
C ALA A 40 -7.23 -12.20 1.04
N VAL A 41 -8.34 -11.99 0.31
CA VAL A 41 -8.65 -10.71 -0.32
C VAL A 41 -8.87 -9.61 0.73
N ILE A 42 -9.67 -9.87 1.77
CA ILE A 42 -9.91 -8.90 2.85
C ILE A 42 -8.59 -8.54 3.55
N ALA A 43 -7.75 -9.53 3.86
CA ALA A 43 -6.45 -9.31 4.48
C ALA A 43 -5.55 -8.45 3.59
N ALA A 44 -5.51 -8.71 2.29
CA ALA A 44 -4.74 -7.90 1.34
C ALA A 44 -5.20 -6.45 1.31
N ILE A 45 -6.52 -6.20 1.29
CA ILE A 45 -7.08 -4.84 1.33
C ILE A 45 -6.68 -4.12 2.62
N LEU A 46 -6.78 -4.78 3.78
CA LEU A 46 -6.41 -4.19 5.06
C LEU A 46 -4.91 -3.84 5.12
N LEU A 47 -4.05 -4.72 4.60
CA LEU A 47 -2.61 -4.47 4.53
C LEU A 47 -2.29 -3.27 3.62
N ASP A 48 -2.94 -3.16 2.46
CA ASP A 48 -2.75 -2.03 1.55
C ASP A 48 -3.19 -0.70 2.20
N LEU A 49 -4.33 -0.70 2.90
CA LEU A 49 -4.80 0.47 3.66
C LEU A 49 -3.82 0.90 4.76
N LEU A 50 -3.24 -0.06 5.49
CA LEU A 50 -2.23 0.22 6.51
C LEU A 50 -0.94 0.79 5.88
N ALA A 51 -0.52 0.26 4.73
CA ALA A 51 0.64 0.76 3.99
C ALA A 51 0.41 2.20 3.52
N VAL A 52 -0.74 2.50 2.91
CA VAL A 52 -1.12 3.86 2.48
C VAL A 52 -1.13 4.82 3.68
N ARG A 53 -1.72 4.40 4.81
CA ARG A 53 -1.76 5.24 6.02
C ARG A 53 -0.36 5.53 6.57
N GLY A 54 0.55 4.56 6.55
CA GLY A 54 1.95 4.74 6.95
C GLY A 54 2.67 5.74 6.04
N LEU A 55 2.58 5.51 4.72
CA LEU A 55 3.21 6.36 3.71
C LEU A 55 2.68 7.80 3.72
N LEU A 56 1.38 7.99 3.94
CA LEU A 56 0.78 9.33 4.09
C LEU A 56 1.31 10.07 5.33
N ARG A 57 1.59 9.36 6.42
CA ARG A 57 2.18 9.98 7.62
C ARG A 57 3.60 10.44 7.36
N GLU A 58 4.41 9.62 6.70
CA GLU A 58 5.78 9.98 6.32
C GLU A 58 5.78 11.14 5.32
N TRP A 59 4.90 11.08 4.32
CA TRP A 59 4.71 12.17 3.36
C TRP A 59 4.29 13.47 4.06
N ALA A 60 3.31 13.42 4.95
CA ALA A 60 2.84 14.58 5.69
C ALA A 60 3.88 15.12 6.68
N PHE A 61 4.74 14.25 7.22
CA PHE A 61 5.87 14.66 8.06
C PHE A 61 6.91 15.42 7.23
N ASP A 62 7.31 14.91 6.07
CA ASP A 62 8.24 15.58 5.15
C ASP A 62 7.64 16.85 4.53
N ALA A 63 6.33 16.85 4.28
CA ALA A 63 5.62 18.03 3.78
C ALA A 63 5.58 19.14 4.83
N ARG A 64 5.27 18.75 6.08
CA ARG A 64 5.49 19.58 7.25
C ARG A 64 6.98 19.77 7.56
N GLY A 65 7.93 19.16 6.89
CA GLY A 65 9.37 19.42 7.07
C GLY A 65 9.85 20.60 6.23
N HIS A 66 9.21 20.83 5.09
CA HIS A 66 9.65 21.83 4.11
C HIS A 66 8.91 23.18 4.23
N TRP A 67 7.65 23.23 4.67
CA TRP A 67 6.87 24.48 4.78
C TRP A 67 7.52 25.57 5.66
N TRP A 68 8.21 25.20 6.75
CA TRP A 68 8.91 26.11 7.66
C TRP A 68 10.35 26.46 7.26
N TRP A 69 10.90 25.86 6.18
CA TRP A 69 12.21 26.25 5.62
C TRP A 69 12.09 27.19 4.40
N PHE A 70 10.87 27.44 3.90
CA PHE A 70 10.57 28.34 2.79
C PHE A 70 9.87 29.65 3.21
N TRP A 71 9.87 29.95 4.51
CA TRP A 71 9.52 31.24 5.11
C TRP A 71 10.71 31.76 5.91
#